data_AF-A0A482IN18-F1
#
_entry.id   AF-A0A482IN18-F1
#
_cell.length_a   1.000
_cell.length_b   1.000
_cell.length_c   1.000
_cell.angle_alpha   90.00
_cell.angle_beta   90.00
_cell.angle_gamma   90.00
#
_symmetry.space_group_name_H-M   'P 1'
#
loop_
_entity.id
_entity.type
_entity.pdbx_description
1 polymer ?
#
loop_
_entity_poly.entity_id
_entity_poly.type
_entity_poly.pdbx_seq_one_letter_code
_entity_poly.pdbx_strand_id
1 'polypeptide(L)'
;MGRKSKLSDAQWEDIGKRLASGESTSALAKEFGVSKSVISTRFSKRTETIKAVANQLFEAESAFDKLGISEQISARSLADELKAVSAHLAGAAKFGAMTAHRLAGIAHGQVHGIDDAQPEKSMEALQRIGVLTKMANASSEIGLNLLRANKDAIDKMNKPETDSAQLLKDIAEHLPD
;
A
#
# COMPACT_ATOMS: atom_id res chain seq x y z
N MET A 1 -5.54 -33.22 -6.39
CA MET A 1 -4.96 -33.03 -5.03
C MET A 1 -3.55 -32.50 -5.20
N GLY A 2 -3.32 -31.22 -4.90
CA GLY A 2 -2.03 -30.54 -5.14
C GLY A 2 -0.89 -31.14 -4.32
N ARG A 3 0.30 -31.23 -4.93
CA ARG A 3 1.52 -31.78 -4.32
C ARG A 3 1.86 -31.04 -3.02
N LYS A 4 1.97 -31.76 -1.91
CA LYS A 4 2.43 -31.19 -0.62
C LYS A 4 3.84 -30.61 -0.78
N SER A 5 4.05 -29.38 -0.33
CA SER A 5 5.37 -28.75 -0.23
C SER A 5 6.35 -29.66 0.52
N LYS A 6 7.61 -29.73 0.06
CA LYS A 6 8.68 -30.52 0.70
C LYS A 6 9.07 -29.96 2.07
N LEU A 7 8.80 -28.69 2.33
CA LEU A 7 9.13 -27.98 3.56
C LEU A 7 7.86 -27.46 4.25
N SER A 8 7.89 -27.44 5.58
CA SER A 8 6.88 -26.80 6.43
C SER A 8 6.98 -25.27 6.40
N ASP A 9 5.93 -24.58 6.85
CA ASP A 9 5.92 -23.11 6.91
C ASP A 9 6.98 -22.57 7.87
N ALA A 10 7.24 -23.26 8.99
CA ALA A 10 8.30 -22.89 9.92
C ALA A 10 9.70 -22.98 9.28
N GLN A 11 9.96 -24.00 8.47
CA GLN A 11 11.22 -24.12 7.72
C GLN A 11 11.37 -23.03 6.67
N TRP A 12 10.26 -22.65 6.02
CA TRP A 12 10.27 -21.52 5.09
C TRP A 12 10.52 -20.19 5.80
N GLU A 13 9.97 -20.00 7.00
CA GLU A 13 10.23 -18.80 7.80
C GLU A 13 11.70 -18.71 8.23
N ASP A 14 12.30 -19.84 8.63
CA ASP A 14 13.71 -19.91 9.01
C ASP A 14 14.64 -19.56 7.83
N ILE A 15 14.40 -20.15 6.65
CA ILE A 15 15.11 -19.79 5.41
C ILE A 15 14.98 -18.29 5.13
N GLY A 16 13.78 -17.73 5.31
CA GLY A 16 13.53 -16.30 5.09
C GLY A 16 14.33 -15.39 6.03
N LYS A 17 14.39 -15.73 7.33
CA LYS A 17 15.18 -14.98 8.34
C LYS A 17 16.67 -15.01 7.99
N ARG A 18 17.20 -16.19 7.70
CA ARG A 18 18.63 -16.39 7.37
C ARG A 18 19.05 -15.69 6.08
N LEU A 19 18.18 -15.67 5.06
CA LEU A 19 18.39 -14.87 3.84
C LEU A 19 18.41 -13.36 4.10
N ALA A 20 17.51 -12.87 4.97
CA ALA A 20 17.50 -11.46 5.35
C ALA A 20 18.78 -11.06 6.09
N SER A 21 19.32 -11.96 6.92
CA SER A 21 20.63 -11.81 7.59
C SER A 21 21.85 -11.91 6.66
N GLY A 22 21.65 -12.14 5.36
CA GLY A 22 22.75 -12.13 4.37
C GLY A 22 23.34 -13.51 4.05
N GLU A 23 22.76 -14.59 4.55
CA GLU A 23 23.23 -15.94 4.21
C GLU A 23 22.97 -16.29 2.73
N SER A 24 23.87 -17.06 2.12
CA SER A 24 23.77 -17.39 0.70
C SER A 24 22.61 -18.35 0.40
N THR A 25 21.86 -18.06 -0.66
CA THR A 25 20.80 -18.95 -1.18
C THR A 25 21.32 -20.34 -1.53
N SER A 26 22.61 -20.46 -1.87
CA SER A 26 23.27 -21.72 -2.21
C SER A 26 23.53 -22.60 -0.99
N ALA A 27 23.89 -22.02 0.17
CA ALA A 27 24.04 -22.75 1.42
C ALA A 27 22.70 -23.28 1.91
N LEU A 28 21.68 -22.41 1.95
CA LEU A 28 20.33 -22.76 2.40
C LEU A 28 19.66 -23.80 1.49
N ALA A 29 19.88 -23.74 0.17
CA ALA A 29 19.40 -24.75 -0.78
C ALA A 29 19.96 -26.15 -0.48
N LYS A 30 21.26 -26.23 -0.13
CA LYS A 30 21.92 -27.50 0.21
C LYS A 30 21.40 -28.05 1.53
N GLU A 31 21.25 -27.20 2.54
CA GLU A 31 20.82 -27.59 3.88
C GLU A 31 19.38 -28.10 3.91
N PHE A 32 18.45 -27.36 3.29
CA PHE A 32 17.02 -27.72 3.29
C PHE A 32 16.63 -28.65 2.12
N GLY A 33 17.59 -29.04 1.28
CA GLY A 33 17.38 -29.96 0.16
C GLY A 33 16.36 -29.46 -0.87
N VAL A 34 16.37 -28.15 -1.17
CA VAL A 34 15.50 -27.50 -2.17
C VAL A 34 16.34 -26.79 -3.23
N SER A 35 15.76 -26.49 -4.39
CA SER A 35 16.51 -25.79 -5.44
C SER A 35 16.67 -24.29 -5.11
N LYS A 36 17.80 -23.71 -5.54
CA LYS A 36 18.04 -22.26 -5.40
C LYS A 36 16.94 -21.42 -6.05
N SER A 37 16.40 -21.88 -7.17
CA SER A 37 15.31 -21.22 -7.88
C SER A 37 14.04 -21.15 -7.04
N VAL A 38 13.66 -22.23 -6.34
CA VAL A 38 12.46 -22.21 -5.48
C VAL A 38 12.62 -21.23 -4.31
N ILE A 39 13.81 -21.16 -3.71
CA ILE A 39 14.12 -20.16 -2.68
C ILE A 39 14.06 -18.75 -3.28
N SER A 40 14.74 -18.51 -4.39
CA SER A 40 14.79 -17.20 -5.05
C SER A 40 13.41 -16.70 -5.45
N THR A 41 12.59 -17.52 -6.11
CA THR A 41 11.22 -17.15 -6.51
C THR A 41 10.34 -16.79 -5.31
N ARG A 42 10.54 -17.45 -4.16
CA ARG A 42 9.71 -17.23 -2.97
C ARG A 42 10.17 -16.01 -2.15
N PHE A 43 11.47 -15.72 -2.14
CA PHE A 43 12.04 -14.72 -1.22
C PHE A 43 12.67 -13.52 -1.89
N SER A 44 12.88 -13.48 -3.22
CA SER A 44 13.58 -12.36 -3.88
C SER A 44 12.96 -11.01 -3.53
N LYS A 45 11.68 -10.80 -3.87
CA LYS A 45 10.97 -9.54 -3.58
C LYS A 45 10.78 -9.28 -2.08
N ARG A 46 10.50 -10.34 -1.30
CA ARG A 46 10.24 -10.20 0.15
C ARG A 46 11.51 -9.79 0.90
N THR A 47 12.62 -10.45 0.63
CA THR A 47 13.92 -10.17 1.25
C THR A 47 14.46 -8.82 0.81
N GLU A 48 14.28 -8.45 -0.46
CA GLU A 48 14.60 -7.11 -0.95
C GLU A 48 13.81 -6.02 -0.21
N THR A 49 12.49 -6.20 -0.07
CA THR A 49 11.64 -5.28 0.69
C THR A 49 12.09 -5.17 2.15
N ILE A 50 12.39 -6.30 2.81
CA ILE A 50 12.87 -6.32 4.20
C ILE A 50 14.20 -5.56 4.32
N LYS A 51 15.13 -5.77 3.39
CA LYS A 51 16.42 -5.06 3.38
C LYS A 51 16.24 -3.56 3.15
N ALA A 52 15.36 -3.16 2.22
CA ALA A 52 15.07 -1.76 1.98
C ALA A 52 14.52 -1.06 3.23
N VAL A 53 13.54 -1.66 3.91
CA VAL A 53 12.99 -1.13 5.17
C VAL A 53 14.04 -1.12 6.28
N ALA A 54 14.84 -2.18 6.42
CA ALA A 54 15.90 -2.24 7.43
C ALA A 54 16.94 -1.13 7.23
N ASN A 55 17.32 -0.85 5.98
CA ASN A 55 18.23 0.26 5.66
C ASN A 55 17.61 1.62 6.01
N GLN A 56 16.32 1.84 5.68
CA GLN A 56 15.62 3.08 6.05
C GLN A 56 15.56 3.29 7.57
N LEU A 57 15.33 2.21 8.34
CA LEU A 57 15.35 2.27 9.80
C LEU A 57 16.73 2.62 10.32
N PHE A 58 17.78 1.96 9.81
CA PHE A 58 19.15 2.24 10.20
C PHE A 58 19.56 3.69 9.88
N GLU A 59 19.21 4.20 8.70
CA GLU A 59 19.46 5.59 8.32
C GLU A 59 18.72 6.57 9.23
N ALA A 60 17.45 6.28 9.55
CA ALA A 60 16.65 7.10 10.45
C ALA A 60 17.21 7.09 11.89
N GLU A 61 17.60 5.93 12.41
CA GLU A 61 18.23 5.80 13.73
C GLU A 61 19.57 6.53 13.78
N SER A 62 20.43 6.35 12.77
CA SER A 62 21.71 7.07 12.69
C SER A 62 21.53 8.58 12.59
N ALA A 63 20.50 9.06 11.90
CA ALA A 63 20.17 10.49 11.86
C ALA A 63 19.62 10.98 13.20
N PHE A 64 18.77 10.18 13.86
CA PHE A 64 18.18 10.50 15.16
C PHE A 64 19.24 10.60 16.26
N ASP A 65 20.19 9.68 16.29
CA ASP A 65 21.26 9.65 17.30
C ASP A 65 22.24 10.83 17.18
N LYS A 66 22.33 11.46 16.01
CA LYS A 66 23.13 12.68 15.80
C LYS A 66 22.49 13.93 16.38
N LEU A 67 21.19 13.89 16.70
CA LEU A 67 20.46 15.02 17.29
C LEU A 67 20.79 15.16 18.79
N GLY A 68 20.73 16.39 19.30
CA GLY A 68 20.78 16.62 20.74
C GLY A 68 19.55 16.07 21.47
N ILE A 69 19.64 15.82 22.78
CA ILE A 69 18.56 15.20 23.58
C ILE A 69 17.22 15.93 23.43
N SER A 70 17.21 17.27 23.44
CA SER A 70 15.98 18.07 23.28
C SER A 70 15.37 17.94 21.87
N GLU A 71 16.20 17.80 20.84
CA GLU A 71 15.77 17.61 19.45
C GLU A 71 15.24 16.19 19.25
N GLN A 72 15.87 15.18 19.88
CA GLN A 72 15.39 13.81 19.90
C GLN A 72 13.98 13.70 20.51
N ILE A 73 13.71 14.41 21.61
CA ILE A 73 12.38 14.46 22.24
C ILE A 73 11.36 15.07 21.26
N SER A 74 11.72 16.21 20.65
CA SER A 74 10.85 16.89 19.67
C SER A 74 10.55 16.01 18.46
N ALA A 75 11.56 15.32 17.92
CA ALA A 75 11.41 14.43 16.78
C ALA A 75 10.50 13.23 17.09
N ARG A 76 10.60 12.63 18.28
CA ARG A 76 9.68 11.57 18.74
C ARG A 76 8.26 12.08 18.89
N SER A 77 8.07 13.23 19.54
CA SER A 77 6.75 13.85 19.71
C SER A 77 6.08 14.09 18.37
N LEU A 78 6.81 14.66 17.40
CA LEU A 78 6.31 14.89 16.06
C LEU A 78 5.94 13.58 15.34
N ALA A 79 6.78 12.55 15.45
CA ALA A 79 6.48 11.25 14.86
C ALA A 79 5.20 10.63 15.44
N ASP A 80 4.97 10.77 16.75
CA ASP A 80 3.77 10.26 17.41
C ASP A 80 2.52 11.08 17.05
N GLU A 81 2.65 12.41 16.94
CA GLU A 81 1.58 13.28 16.43
C GLU A 81 1.20 12.91 14.99
N LEU A 82 2.18 12.67 14.11
CA LEU A 82 1.92 12.24 12.73
C LEU A 82 1.18 10.90 12.66
N LYS A 83 1.52 9.94 13.54
CA LYS A 83 0.78 8.67 13.65
C LYS A 83 -0.66 8.91 14.12
N ALA A 84 -0.84 9.76 15.13
CA ALA A 84 -2.16 10.08 15.67
C ALA A 84 -3.05 10.78 14.61
N VAL A 85 -2.51 11.76 13.90
CA VAL A 85 -3.20 12.43 12.77
C VAL A 85 -3.59 11.42 11.70
N SER A 86 -2.68 10.50 11.35
CA SER A 86 -2.96 9.45 10.36
C SER A 86 -4.10 8.53 10.82
N ALA A 87 -4.12 8.15 12.10
CA ALA A 87 -5.20 7.33 12.68
C ALA A 87 -6.55 8.09 12.69
N HIS A 88 -6.54 9.37 13.05
CA HIS A 88 -7.73 10.21 13.00
C HIS A 88 -8.24 10.40 11.57
N LEU A 89 -7.36 10.60 10.60
CA LEU A 89 -7.72 10.74 9.19
C LEU A 89 -8.34 9.45 8.64
N ALA A 90 -7.79 8.28 9.00
CA ALA A 90 -8.37 6.99 8.66
C ALA A 90 -9.76 6.80 9.32
N GLY A 91 -9.91 7.22 10.58
CA GLY A 91 -11.20 7.24 11.27
C GLY A 91 -12.21 8.16 10.59
N ALA A 92 -11.82 9.38 10.24
CA ALA A 92 -12.65 10.35 9.53
C ALA A 92 -13.06 9.83 8.15
N ALA A 93 -12.15 9.20 7.40
CA ALA A 93 -12.45 8.54 6.13
C ALA A 93 -13.51 7.44 6.30
N LYS A 94 -13.40 6.61 7.35
CA LYS A 94 -14.38 5.57 7.66
C LYS A 94 -15.76 6.18 7.93
N PHE A 95 -15.83 7.19 8.80
CA PHE A 95 -17.09 7.89 9.07
C PHE A 95 -17.66 8.57 7.83
N GLY A 96 -16.82 9.23 7.04
CA GLY A 96 -17.19 9.87 5.77
C GLY A 96 -17.78 8.87 4.77
N ALA A 97 -17.16 7.71 4.61
CA ALA A 97 -17.67 6.63 3.75
C ALA A 97 -19.02 6.07 4.23
N MET A 98 -19.20 5.90 5.55
CA MET A 98 -20.49 5.48 6.12
C MET A 98 -21.59 6.52 5.88
N THR A 99 -21.28 7.81 6.12
CA THR A 99 -22.19 8.93 5.83
C THR A 99 -22.54 8.99 4.35
N ALA A 100 -21.55 8.88 3.48
CA ALA A 100 -21.76 8.87 2.04
C ALA A 100 -22.66 7.72 1.58
N HIS A 101 -22.40 6.51 2.07
CA HIS A 101 -23.23 5.34 1.78
C HIS A 101 -24.68 5.57 2.24
N ARG A 102 -24.86 6.10 3.46
CA ARG A 102 -26.19 6.39 3.99
C ARG A 102 -26.94 7.45 3.17
N LEU A 103 -26.27 8.56 2.84
CA LEU A 103 -26.84 9.64 2.03
C LEU A 103 -27.19 9.17 0.61
N ALA A 104 -26.33 8.35 -0.01
CA ALA A 104 -26.60 7.74 -1.31
C ALA A 104 -27.80 6.79 -1.26
N GLY A 105 -27.93 6.00 -0.18
CA GLY A 105 -29.10 5.14 0.02
C GLY A 105 -30.40 5.94 0.18
N ILE A 106 -30.36 7.08 0.88
CA ILE A 106 -31.52 7.98 1.00
C ILE A 106 -31.86 8.61 -0.35
N ALA A 107 -30.86 9.10 -1.09
CA ALA A 107 -31.04 9.66 -2.43
C ALA A 107 -31.66 8.63 -3.38
N HIS A 108 -31.19 7.38 -3.34
CA HIS A 108 -31.76 6.30 -4.13
C HIS A 108 -33.23 6.04 -3.80
N GLY A 109 -33.60 6.06 -2.51
CA GLY A 109 -35.01 5.92 -2.10
C GLY A 109 -35.93 7.04 -2.61
N GLN A 110 -35.39 8.23 -2.88
CA GLN A 110 -36.17 9.36 -3.43
C GLN A 110 -36.42 9.24 -4.93
N VAL A 111 -35.71 8.36 -5.65
CA VAL A 111 -35.93 8.12 -7.08
C VAL A 111 -37.35 7.64 -7.36
N HIS A 112 -37.99 6.95 -6.41
CA HIS A 112 -39.39 6.52 -6.53
C HIS A 112 -40.39 7.68 -6.62
N GLY A 113 -40.00 8.90 -6.23
CA GLY A 113 -40.83 10.10 -6.36
C GLY A 113 -40.69 10.81 -7.70
N ILE A 114 -39.92 10.27 -8.64
CA ILE A 114 -39.73 10.85 -9.98
C ILE A 114 -40.83 10.31 -10.90
N ASP A 115 -41.61 11.22 -11.47
CA ASP A 115 -42.47 10.98 -12.62
C ASP A 115 -41.67 11.19 -13.91
N ASP A 116 -41.37 10.08 -14.61
CA ASP A 116 -40.63 10.08 -15.87
C ASP A 116 -41.47 10.59 -17.05
N ALA A 117 -42.80 10.55 -16.93
CA ALA A 117 -43.71 11.04 -17.97
C ALA A 117 -43.97 12.55 -17.84
N GLN A 118 -43.83 13.11 -16.64
CA GLN A 118 -43.98 14.54 -16.34
C GLN A 118 -42.85 15.08 -15.44
N PRO A 119 -41.63 15.25 -16.00
CA PRO A 119 -40.43 15.61 -15.22
C PRO A 119 -40.55 16.93 -14.46
N GLU A 120 -41.33 17.88 -14.98
CA GLU A 120 -41.58 19.18 -14.34
C GLU A 120 -42.25 19.07 -12.96
N LYS A 121 -42.98 17.98 -12.70
CA LYS A 121 -43.58 17.70 -11.38
C LYS A 121 -42.58 17.08 -10.40
N SER A 122 -41.47 16.56 -10.92
CA SER A 122 -40.42 15.85 -10.18
C SER A 122 -39.29 16.78 -9.71
N MET A 123 -39.36 18.08 -10.00
CA MET A 123 -38.28 19.04 -9.75
C MET A 123 -37.82 19.06 -8.29
N GLU A 124 -38.73 18.97 -7.33
CA GLU A 124 -38.38 18.95 -5.91
C GLU A 124 -37.64 17.66 -5.51
N ALA A 125 -38.07 16.49 -6.02
CA ALA A 125 -37.41 15.22 -5.78
C ALA A 125 -35.99 15.22 -6.39
N LEU A 126 -35.86 15.71 -7.63
CA LEU A 126 -34.57 15.83 -8.32
C LEU A 126 -33.60 16.76 -7.58
N GLN A 127 -34.09 17.88 -7.03
CA GLN A 127 -33.27 18.79 -6.22
C GLN A 127 -32.76 18.12 -4.94
N ARG A 128 -33.63 17.41 -4.21
CA ARG A 128 -33.25 16.70 -2.98
C ARG A 128 -32.22 15.60 -3.25
N ILE A 129 -32.43 14.81 -4.32
CA ILE A 129 -31.46 13.80 -4.79
C ILE A 129 -30.11 14.44 -5.11
N GLY A 130 -30.12 15.58 -5.82
CA GLY A 130 -28.91 16.32 -6.17
C GLY A 130 -28.12 16.78 -4.94
N VAL A 131 -28.80 17.37 -3.95
CA VAL A 131 -28.17 17.81 -2.70
C VAL A 131 -27.58 16.62 -1.93
N LEU A 132 -28.36 15.55 -1.74
CA LEU A 132 -27.90 14.36 -1.02
C LEU A 132 -26.70 13.71 -1.71
N THR A 133 -26.72 13.62 -3.04
CA THR A 133 -25.61 13.07 -3.83
C THR A 133 -24.36 13.94 -3.70
N LYS A 134 -24.50 15.27 -3.76
CA LYS A 134 -23.38 16.20 -3.57
C LYS A 134 -22.77 16.06 -2.16
N MET A 135 -23.62 15.96 -1.13
CA MET A 135 -23.17 15.75 0.25
C MET A 135 -22.52 14.39 0.46
N ALA A 136 -23.03 13.33 -0.19
CA ALA A 136 -22.41 12.00 -0.17
C ALA A 136 -21.01 12.02 -0.80
N ASN A 137 -20.85 12.71 -1.93
CA ASN A 137 -19.56 12.85 -2.60
C ASN A 137 -18.56 13.63 -1.75
N ALA A 138 -18.98 14.75 -1.15
CA ALA A 138 -18.13 15.53 -0.22
C ALA A 138 -17.72 14.70 1.00
N SER A 139 -18.65 13.92 1.58
CA SER A 139 -18.35 13.03 2.71
C SER A 139 -17.34 11.93 2.36
N SER A 140 -17.24 11.54 1.08
CA SER A 140 -16.31 10.51 0.62
C SER A 140 -14.90 11.02 0.33
N GLU A 141 -14.69 12.34 0.29
CA GLU A 141 -13.46 12.94 -0.25
C GLU A 141 -12.20 12.48 0.49
N ILE A 142 -12.23 12.47 1.82
CA ILE A 142 -11.10 12.02 2.64
C ILE A 142 -10.78 10.54 2.35
N GLY A 143 -11.80 9.68 2.28
CA GLY A 143 -11.61 8.26 1.97
C GLY A 143 -11.09 8.01 0.56
N LEU A 144 -11.61 8.74 -0.44
CA LEU A 144 -11.15 8.64 -1.83
C LEU A 144 -9.69 9.12 -1.97
N ASN A 145 -9.31 10.19 -1.29
CA ASN A 145 -7.94 10.69 -1.33
C ASN A 145 -6.97 9.70 -0.66
N LEU A 146 -7.35 9.03 0.42
CA LEU A 146 -6.55 7.94 1.01
C LEU A 146 -6.43 6.74 0.06
N LEU A 147 -7.51 6.34 -0.62
CA LEU A 147 -7.46 5.26 -1.61
C LEU A 147 -6.54 5.61 -2.79
N ARG A 148 -6.58 6.87 -3.25
CA ARG A 148 -5.69 7.37 -4.32
C ARG A 148 -4.23 7.38 -3.88
N ALA A 149 -3.93 7.89 -2.68
CA ALA A 149 -2.58 7.88 -2.14
C ALA A 149 -1.98 6.47 -2.06
N ASN A 150 -2.80 5.48 -1.70
CA ASN A 150 -2.40 4.07 -1.70
C ASN A 150 -2.29 3.49 -3.12
N LYS A 151 -3.15 3.90 -4.04
CA LYS A 151 -3.06 3.46 -5.44
C LYS A 151 -1.77 3.92 -6.10
N ASP A 152 -1.35 5.17 -5.88
CA ASP A 152 -0.08 5.68 -6.42
C ASP A 152 1.12 4.93 -5.85
N ALA A 153 1.06 4.52 -4.58
CA ALA A 153 2.07 3.65 -3.98
C ALA A 153 2.05 2.24 -4.58
N ILE A 154 0.88 1.65 -4.78
CA ILE A 154 0.71 0.31 -5.38
C ILE A 154 1.15 0.31 -6.86
N ASP A 155 0.83 1.34 -7.62
CA ASP A 155 1.21 1.47 -9.03
C ASP A 155 2.72 1.62 -9.19
N LYS A 156 3.39 2.34 -8.27
CA LYS A 156 4.86 2.38 -8.20
C LYS A 156 5.47 1.03 -7.86
N MET A 157 4.87 0.27 -6.95
CA MET A 157 5.33 -1.08 -6.57
C MET A 157 5.08 -2.13 -7.67
N ASN A 158 4.07 -1.92 -8.53
CA ASN A 158 3.69 -2.84 -9.59
C ASN A 158 4.36 -2.56 -10.94
N LYS A 159 5.04 -1.42 -11.10
CA LYS A 159 5.87 -1.20 -12.29
C LYS A 159 7.02 -2.23 -12.27
N PRO A 160 7.12 -3.12 -13.27
CA PRO A 160 8.28 -3.99 -13.37
C PRO A 160 9.53 -3.13 -13.56
N GLU A 161 10.61 -3.45 -12.86
CA GLU A 161 11.95 -2.92 -13.13
C GLU A 161 12.39 -3.34 -14.55
N THR A 162 11.89 -2.64 -15.56
CA THR A 162 12.27 -2.87 -16.96
C THR A 162 13.27 -1.82 -17.42
N ASP A 163 14.19 -1.41 -16.54
CA ASP A 163 15.23 -0.44 -16.92
C ASP A 163 16.64 -0.99 -16.72
N SER A 164 16.85 -1.91 -15.78
CA SER A 164 18.17 -2.52 -15.55
C SER A 164 18.60 -3.48 -16.67
N ALA A 165 17.66 -4.20 -17.31
CA ALA A 165 17.96 -5.05 -18.45
C ALA A 165 18.14 -4.28 -19.78
N GLN A 166 17.54 -3.09 -19.88
CA GLN A 166 17.66 -2.21 -21.05
C GLN A 166 18.96 -1.40 -20.97
N LEU A 167 19.28 -0.84 -19.80
CA LEU A 167 20.57 -0.17 -19.54
C LEU A 167 21.78 -1.08 -19.78
N LEU A 168 21.69 -2.37 -19.43
CA LEU A 168 22.77 -3.32 -19.70
C LEU A 168 22.93 -3.64 -21.20
N LYS A 169 21.84 -3.62 -21.97
CA LYS A 169 21.91 -3.75 -23.44
C LYS A 169 22.49 -2.50 -24.09
N ASP A 170 22.05 -1.33 -23.65
CA ASP A 170 22.52 -0.06 -24.21
C ASP A 170 24.01 0.17 -23.91
N ILE A 171 24.50 -0.27 -22.74
CA ILE A 171 25.93 -0.25 -22.41
C ILE A 171 26.72 -1.28 -23.23
N ALA A 172 26.17 -2.49 -23.44
CA ALA A 172 26.83 -3.53 -24.24
C ALA A 172 26.92 -3.18 -25.74
N GLU A 173 25.98 -2.38 -26.26
CA GLU A 173 25.98 -1.91 -27.65
C GLU A 173 26.93 -0.72 -27.90
N HIS A 174 27.43 -0.05 -26.85
CA HIS A 174 28.29 1.14 -26.97
C HIS A 174 29.73 0.93 -26.45
N LEU A 175 30.15 -0.31 -26.23
CA LEU A 175 31.56 -0.63 -25.97
C LEU A 175 32.33 -0.70 -27.31
N PRO A 176 33.37 0.13 -27.53
CA PRO A 176 34.25 -0.04 -28.67
C PRO A 176 35.09 -1.32 -28.52
N ASP A 177 35.26 -2.04 -29.64
CA ASP A 177 36.02 -3.31 -29.75
C ASP A 177 37.44 -3.25 -29.15
#